data_AF-A0A935NYJ1-F1
#
_entry.id   AF-A0A935NYJ1-F1
#
_cell.length_a   1.000
_cell.length_b   1.000
_cell.length_c   1.000
_cell.angle_alpha   90.00
_cell.angle_beta   90.00
_cell.angle_gamma   90.00
#
_symmetry.space_group_name_H-M   'P 1'
#
loop_
_entity.id
_entity.type
_entity.pdbx_description
1 polymer ?
#
loop_
_entity_poly.entity_id
_entity_poly.type
_entity_poly.pdbx_seq_one_letter_code
_entity_poly.pdbx_strand_id
1 'polypeptide(L)'
;MSALLVTLGLVSACSAPAQSGPPLTGSTSPVTNPTPGTAPAPAATDPTAFGAECSEAKACAAGLSCTTYYGIAGPSGPAFHSCEVPCGQDKAQCPDATTCVTIADGPGMVCRPKER
;
A
#
# COMPACT_ATOMS: atom_id res chain seq x y z
N MET A 1 -12.80 18.85 -54.91
CA MET A 1 -12.08 20.15 -54.86
C MET A 1 -12.38 20.74 -53.49
N SER A 2 -11.51 21.01 -52.53
CA SER A 2 -10.06 21.07 -52.38
C SER A 2 -9.80 20.76 -50.89
N ALA A 3 -8.93 19.83 -50.52
CA ALA A 3 -7.53 20.07 -50.16
C ALA A 3 -7.28 21.29 -49.25
N LEU A 4 -7.02 21.02 -47.96
CA LEU A 4 -6.03 21.77 -47.19
C LEU A 4 -5.32 20.83 -46.20
N LEU A 5 -4.12 20.44 -46.61
CA LEU A 5 -3.00 19.99 -45.78
C LEU A 5 -2.41 21.19 -45.00
N VAL A 6 -1.41 20.90 -44.14
CA VAL A 6 -0.42 21.80 -43.48
C VAL A 6 -0.77 22.06 -42.01
N THR A 7 0.03 21.82 -40.97
CA THR A 7 1.42 21.34 -40.71
C THR A 7 1.52 21.12 -39.18
N LEU A 8 2.17 20.06 -38.69
CA LEU A 8 3.56 20.06 -38.17
C LEU A 8 3.77 20.79 -36.83
N GLY A 9 4.08 20.00 -35.79
CA GLY A 9 5.08 20.34 -34.75
C GLY A 9 4.58 21.01 -33.47
N LEU A 10 4.79 20.36 -32.33
CA LEU A 10 5.85 20.75 -31.38
C LEU A 10 6.01 19.67 -30.30
N VAL A 11 7.13 18.96 -30.33
CA VAL A 11 7.61 18.10 -29.25
C VAL A 11 8.16 18.97 -28.13
N SER A 12 7.53 18.95 -26.96
CA SER A 12 8.03 19.65 -25.76
C SER A 12 8.72 18.64 -24.85
N ALA A 13 10.04 18.53 -25.00
CA ALA A 13 10.91 17.87 -24.04
C ALA A 13 11.59 18.95 -23.20
N CYS A 14 11.36 18.93 -21.89
CA CYS A 14 12.05 19.75 -20.89
C CYS A 14 11.72 19.13 -19.52
N SER A 15 12.61 18.90 -18.56
CA SER A 15 14.06 18.88 -18.42
C SER A 15 14.28 18.27 -17.03
N ALA A 16 15.20 17.32 -16.88
CA ALA A 16 15.56 16.78 -15.56
C ALA A 16 16.45 17.79 -14.79
N PRO A 17 16.24 18.04 -13.49
CA PRO A 17 17.20 18.76 -12.68
C PRO A 17 18.38 17.86 -12.26
N ALA A 18 19.57 18.44 -12.35
CA ALA A 18 20.86 17.86 -12.04
C ALA A 18 21.07 17.58 -10.53
N GLN A 19 21.87 16.55 -10.26
CA GLN A 19 22.45 16.23 -8.96
C GLN A 19 23.39 17.35 -8.47
N SER A 20 23.27 17.71 -7.20
CA SER A 20 24.29 18.42 -6.44
C SER A 20 24.22 17.99 -4.96
N GLY A 21 25.06 17.03 -4.55
CA GLY A 21 25.49 16.90 -3.15
C GLY A 21 26.64 17.86 -2.86
N PRO A 22 26.87 18.25 -1.59
CA PRO A 22 28.06 17.72 -0.88
C PRO A 22 27.84 17.66 0.67
N PRO A 23 28.90 17.54 1.50
CA PRO A 23 29.45 16.30 2.05
C PRO A 23 29.08 16.04 3.53
N LEU A 24 29.43 14.83 3.95
CA LEU A 24 29.35 14.27 5.31
C LEU A 24 30.16 15.09 6.34
N THR A 25 29.51 15.53 7.43
CA THR A 25 30.16 15.84 8.71
C THR A 25 29.35 15.22 9.85
N GLY A 26 30.06 14.47 10.69
CA GLY A 26 29.48 13.50 11.60
C GLY A 26 28.93 14.05 12.91
N SER A 27 28.12 13.21 13.54
CA SER A 27 27.87 13.24 14.98
C SER A 27 27.73 11.80 15.46
N THR A 28 28.84 11.19 15.85
CA THR A 28 28.85 9.91 16.56
C THR A 28 28.44 10.15 18.00
N SER A 29 27.13 10.11 18.26
CA SER A 29 26.64 9.83 19.61
C SER A 29 26.89 8.36 19.92
N PRO A 30 27.39 7.99 21.12
CA PRO A 30 27.45 6.60 21.53
C PRO A 30 26.02 6.08 21.71
N VAL A 31 25.53 5.31 20.74
CA VAL A 31 24.31 4.52 20.90
C VAL A 31 24.70 3.32 21.76
N THR A 32 24.31 3.40 23.03
CA THR A 32 24.18 2.25 23.92
C THR A 32 23.31 1.21 23.22
N ASN A 33 23.94 0.11 22.82
CA ASN A 33 23.27 -1.02 22.19
C ASN A 33 22.20 -1.55 23.17
N PRO A 34 20.89 -1.43 22.89
CA PRO A 34 19.92 -2.14 23.70
C PRO A 34 20.16 -3.63 23.46
N THR A 35 20.26 -4.35 24.57
CA THR A 35 20.23 -5.81 24.68
C THR A 35 19.23 -6.40 23.66
N PRO A 36 19.49 -7.57 23.05
CA PRO A 36 18.48 -8.31 22.29
C PRO A 36 17.35 -8.76 23.22
N GLY A 37 16.50 -7.81 23.61
CA GLY A 37 15.20 -8.06 24.19
C GLY A 37 14.36 -8.59 23.06
N THR A 38 13.91 -9.84 23.20
CA THR A 38 12.89 -10.49 22.38
C THR A 38 11.83 -9.47 21.96
N ALA A 39 11.94 -8.96 20.74
CA ALA A 39 10.84 -8.26 20.11
C ALA A 39 9.66 -9.24 20.14
N PRO A 40 8.47 -8.84 20.61
CA PRO A 40 7.29 -9.67 20.47
C PRO A 40 7.22 -10.07 19.01
N ALA A 41 7.25 -11.38 18.73
CA ALA A 41 6.94 -11.87 17.40
C ALA A 41 5.64 -11.18 16.95
N PRO A 42 5.55 -10.65 15.72
CA PRO A 42 4.34 -10.02 15.26
C PRO A 42 3.19 -10.97 15.55
N ALA A 43 2.24 -10.51 16.37
CA ALA A 43 1.13 -11.33 16.82
C ALA A 43 0.50 -11.94 15.56
N ALA A 44 0.48 -13.27 15.52
CA ALA A 44 -0.02 -14.00 14.35
C ALA A 44 -1.42 -13.50 14.05
N THR A 45 -1.60 -12.90 12.88
CA THR A 45 -2.90 -12.42 12.44
C THR A 45 -3.80 -13.63 12.24
N ASP A 46 -4.93 -13.66 12.96
CA ASP A 46 -5.91 -14.74 12.81
C ASP A 46 -6.42 -14.77 11.36
N PRO A 47 -6.34 -15.91 10.66
CA PRO A 47 -6.70 -16.00 9.24
C PRO A 47 -8.19 -15.74 8.98
N THR A 48 -9.06 -15.85 10.00
CA THR A 48 -10.49 -15.53 9.88
C THR A 48 -10.77 -14.02 9.99
N ALA A 49 -9.79 -13.23 10.42
CA ALA A 49 -9.93 -11.78 10.55
C ALA A 49 -9.83 -11.03 9.20
N PHE A 50 -9.22 -11.63 8.18
CA PHE A 50 -9.07 -11.00 6.86
C PHE A 50 -10.42 -10.86 6.15
N GLY A 51 -10.76 -9.66 5.70
CA GLY A 51 -12.04 -9.36 5.05
C GLY A 51 -13.22 -9.25 6.01
N ALA A 52 -13.02 -9.35 7.33
CA ALA A 52 -14.09 -9.16 8.29
C ALA A 52 -14.65 -7.74 8.21
N GLU A 53 -15.96 -7.58 8.36
CA GLU A 53 -16.59 -6.26 8.39
C GLU A 53 -16.06 -5.42 9.56
N CYS A 54 -15.83 -4.13 9.33
CA CYS A 54 -15.42 -3.16 10.34
C CYS A 54 -16.25 -1.88 10.27
N SER A 55 -16.28 -1.15 11.37
CA SER A 55 -16.96 0.14 11.49
C SER A 55 -16.41 0.90 12.69
N GLU A 56 -16.88 2.12 12.92
CA GLU A 56 -16.57 2.90 14.13
C GLU A 56 -16.87 2.12 15.43
N ALA A 57 -17.88 1.23 15.41
CA ALA A 57 -18.26 0.40 16.55
C ALA A 57 -17.53 -0.95 16.59
N LYS A 58 -16.84 -1.34 15.50
CA LYS A 58 -16.19 -2.64 15.36
C LYS A 58 -14.79 -2.48 14.76
N ALA A 59 -13.80 -2.42 15.64
CA ALA A 59 -12.40 -2.35 15.27
C ALA A 59 -11.89 -3.67 14.68
N CYS A 60 -10.87 -3.56 13.84
CA CYS A 60 -10.17 -4.71 13.30
C CYS A 60 -9.25 -5.36 14.32
N ALA A 61 -8.93 -6.64 14.09
CA ALA A 61 -7.88 -7.33 14.84
C ALA A 61 -6.53 -6.62 14.68
N ALA A 62 -5.62 -6.85 15.62
CA ALA A 62 -4.30 -6.25 15.60
C ALA A 62 -3.56 -6.53 14.28
N GLY A 63 -2.94 -5.49 13.72
CA GLY A 63 -2.21 -5.59 12.45
C GLY A 63 -3.07 -5.43 11.19
N LEU A 64 -4.40 -5.31 11.31
CA LEU A 64 -5.29 -5.01 10.19
C LEU A 64 -5.75 -3.55 10.23
N SER A 65 -6.03 -3.01 9.05
CA SER A 65 -6.63 -1.69 8.84
C SER A 65 -8.05 -1.85 8.32
N CYS A 66 -8.97 -1.01 8.80
CA CYS A 66 -10.31 -0.94 8.22
C CYS A 66 -10.23 -0.16 6.89
N THR A 67 -10.40 -0.86 5.77
CA THR A 67 -10.31 -0.29 4.42
C THR A 67 -11.71 -0.06 3.86
N THR A 68 -11.91 1.14 3.31
CA THR A 68 -13.15 1.52 2.61
C THR A 68 -12.99 1.32 1.10
N TYR A 69 -14.00 0.73 0.44
CA TYR A 69 -14.06 0.56 -1.01
C TYR A 69 -15.51 0.61 -1.52
N TYR A 70 -15.71 0.69 -2.84
CA TYR A 70 -17.05 0.95 -3.43
C TYR A 70 -17.51 -0.10 -4.47
N GLY A 71 -16.81 -1.23 -4.55
CA GLY A 71 -17.08 -2.29 -5.53
C GLY A 71 -17.10 -1.80 -6.98
N ILE A 72 -17.74 -2.57 -7.86
CA ILE A 72 -17.85 -2.25 -9.30
C ILE A 72 -18.64 -0.97 -9.57
N ALA A 73 -19.56 -0.60 -8.67
CA ALA A 73 -20.40 0.59 -8.80
C ALA A 73 -19.60 1.89 -8.62
N GLY A 74 -18.39 1.82 -8.06
CA GLY A 74 -17.58 2.98 -7.74
C GLY A 74 -18.28 3.93 -6.75
N PRO A 75 -17.82 5.18 -6.65
CA PRO A 75 -18.31 6.12 -5.62
C PRO A 75 -19.82 6.46 -5.69
N SER A 76 -20.50 6.10 -6.77
CA SER A 76 -21.97 6.22 -6.88
C SER A 76 -22.73 5.09 -6.18
N GLY A 77 -22.04 4.01 -5.81
CA GLY A 77 -22.59 2.88 -5.05
C GLY A 77 -22.37 3.00 -3.54
N PRO A 78 -22.77 1.98 -2.77
CA PRO A 78 -22.51 1.93 -1.34
C PRO A 78 -21.01 1.81 -1.04
N ALA A 79 -20.58 2.41 0.07
CA ALA A 79 -19.28 2.14 0.65
C ALA A 79 -19.33 0.81 1.42
N PHE A 80 -18.27 0.02 1.27
CA PHE A 80 -18.02 -1.19 2.03
C PHE A 80 -16.77 -1.00 2.88
N HIS A 81 -16.74 -1.68 4.02
CA HIS A 81 -15.64 -1.61 4.97
C HIS A 81 -15.19 -3.01 5.34
N SER A 82 -13.90 -3.31 5.20
CA SER A 82 -13.35 -4.60 5.60
C SER A 82 -11.98 -4.46 6.26
N CYS A 83 -11.68 -5.37 7.17
CA CYS A 83 -10.39 -5.49 7.81
C CYS A 83 -9.39 -6.13 6.87
N GLU A 84 -8.37 -5.38 6.47
CA GLU A 84 -7.39 -5.80 5.48
C GLU A 84 -5.97 -5.55 5.97
N VAL A 85 -5.02 -6.27 5.38
CA VAL A 85 -3.60 -5.91 5.43
C VAL A 85 -3.21 -5.44 4.03
N PRO A 86 -3.08 -4.13 3.77
CA PRO A 86 -2.75 -3.64 2.45
C PRO A 86 -1.30 -4.00 2.08
N CYS A 87 -1.07 -4.36 0.82
CA CYS A 87 0.24 -4.75 0.28
C CYS A 87 0.51 -4.13 -1.10
N GLY A 88 1.75 -4.22 -1.60
CA GLY A 88 2.17 -3.63 -2.88
C GLY A 88 3.46 -2.81 -2.79
N GLN A 89 3.78 -2.06 -3.86
CA GLN A 89 5.06 -1.31 -4.01
C GLN A 89 5.34 -0.34 -2.85
N ASP A 90 4.33 0.36 -2.35
CA ASP A 90 4.46 1.37 -1.28
C ASP A 90 3.86 0.89 0.06
N LYS A 91 3.71 -0.43 0.23
CA LYS A 91 3.06 -1.04 1.38
C LYS A 91 3.90 -2.17 1.95
N ALA A 92 3.56 -2.58 3.17
CA ALA A 92 4.27 -3.66 3.83
C ALA A 92 4.15 -4.96 3.03
N GLN A 93 5.20 -5.78 3.10
CA GLN A 93 5.14 -7.15 2.62
C GLN A 93 4.14 -7.95 3.47
N CYS A 94 3.45 -8.89 2.84
CA CYS A 94 2.50 -9.73 3.56
C CYS A 94 3.21 -10.62 4.61
N PRO A 95 2.61 -10.80 5.80
CA PRO A 95 3.16 -11.68 6.83
C PRO A 95 3.21 -13.14 6.35
N ASP A 96 3.97 -13.97 7.05
CA ASP A 96 4.15 -15.39 6.71
C ASP A 96 2.81 -16.11 6.51
N ALA A 97 2.82 -17.12 5.64
CA ALA A 97 1.63 -17.88 5.21
C ALA A 97 0.52 -17.05 4.53
N THR A 98 0.75 -15.76 4.23
CA THR A 98 -0.16 -14.94 3.42
C THR A 98 0.51 -14.45 2.13
N THR A 99 -0.28 -14.15 1.11
CA THR A 99 0.18 -13.65 -0.18
C THR A 99 -0.58 -12.40 -0.57
N CYS A 100 0.11 -11.49 -1.26
CA CYS A 100 -0.50 -10.27 -1.79
C CYS A 100 -1.34 -10.63 -3.02
N VAL A 101 -2.62 -10.28 -2.99
CA VAL A 101 -3.56 -10.50 -4.10
C VAL A 101 -4.32 -9.21 -4.40
N THR A 102 -4.75 -9.05 -5.65
CA THR A 102 -5.60 -7.94 -6.07
C THR A 102 -7.05 -8.38 -6.11
N ILE A 103 -7.91 -7.67 -5.38
CA ILE A 103 -9.37 -7.83 -5.44
C ILE A 103 -9.94 -6.67 -6.27
N ALA A 104 -10.43 -6.98 -7.48
CA ALA A 104 -10.84 -5.97 -8.46
C ALA A 104 -12.02 -5.12 -7.99
N ASP A 105 -13.08 -5.75 -7.48
CA ASP A 105 -14.28 -5.09 -6.97
C ASP A 105 -14.21 -4.86 -5.45
N GLY A 106 -13.02 -4.59 -4.96
CA GLY A 106 -12.71 -4.72 -3.55
C GLY A 106 -11.68 -3.71 -3.06
N PRO A 107 -10.99 -4.03 -1.95
CA PRO A 107 -10.01 -3.15 -1.32
C PRO A 107 -8.70 -2.97 -2.11
N GLY A 108 -8.58 -3.53 -3.31
CA GLY A 108 -7.36 -3.49 -4.12
C GLY A 108 -6.37 -4.58 -3.69
N MET A 109 -5.09 -4.22 -3.54
CA MET A 109 -4.02 -5.16 -3.16
C MET A 109 -3.97 -5.39 -1.66
N VAL A 110 -4.30 -6.62 -1.24
CA VAL A 110 -4.37 -7.02 0.17
C VAL A 110 -3.76 -8.41 0.40
N CYS A 111 -3.30 -8.66 1.62
CA CYS A 111 -2.79 -9.97 2.01
C CYS A 111 -3.94 -10.93 2.29
N ARG A 112 -3.83 -12.15 1.76
CA ARG A 112 -4.76 -13.25 2.02
C ARG A 112 -4.01 -14.52 2.41
N PRO A 113 -4.60 -15.41 3.22
CA PRO A 113 -4.01 -16.72 3.47
C PRO A 113 -3.66 -17.41 2.14
N LYS A 114 -2.46 -17.96 2.05
CA LYS A 114 -2.12 -18.86 0.95
C LYS A 114 -3.01 -20.08 1.14
N GLU A 115 -3.84 -20.42 0.15
CA GLU A 115 -4.56 -21.70 0.16
C GLU A 115 -3.55 -22.82 0.44
N ARG A 116 -3.84 -23.64 1.45
CA ARG A 116 -3.05 -24.84 1.73
C ARG A 116 -3.47 -25.98 0.82
#